data_AF-A0A348D6T8-F1
#
_entry.id   AF-A0A348D6T8-F1
#
_cell.length_a   1.000
_cell.length_b   1.000
_cell.length_c   1.000
_cell.angle_alpha   90.00
_cell.angle_beta   90.00
_cell.angle_gamma   90.00
#
_symmetry.space_group_name_H-M   'P 1'
#
loop_
_entity.id
_entity.type
_entity.pdbx_description
1 polymer ?
#
loop_
_entity_poly.entity_id
_entity_poly.type
_entity_poly.pdbx_seq_one_letter_code
_entity_poly.pdbx_strand_id
1 'polypeptide(L)'
;MTKEFNINLACENKPKVSVKFNGDKMPGIASEDVLVNKLSGNDNIGIQLVHNNNAMKIGENIELLSAAADSENLKFNAYYYYKGGTVQSGSIKANSEFTFTYQ
;
A
#
# COMPACT_ATOMS: atom_id res chain seq x y z
N MET A 1 1.04 -13.50 -7.90
CA MET A 1 -0.31 -13.60 -7.31
C MET A 1 -0.63 -12.25 -6.69
N THR A 2 -1.83 -11.70 -6.91
CA THR A 2 -2.28 -10.42 -6.35
C THR A 2 -3.52 -10.65 -5.49
N LYS A 3 -3.71 -9.79 -4.49
CA LYS A 3 -4.97 -9.70 -3.75
C LYS A 3 -5.51 -8.28 -3.87
N GLU A 4 -6.65 -8.15 -4.53
CA GLU A 4 -7.39 -6.88 -4.57
C GLU A 4 -8.09 -6.62 -3.24
N PHE A 5 -8.12 -5.36 -2.84
CA PHE A 5 -8.99 -4.84 -1.78
C PHE A 5 -9.48 -3.43 -2.14
N ASN A 6 -10.64 -3.07 -1.58
CA ASN A 6 -11.32 -1.82 -1.90
C ASN A 6 -11.61 -1.05 -0.61
N ILE A 7 -11.48 0.28 -0.69
CA ILE A 7 -11.91 1.21 0.35
C ILE A 7 -13.00 2.09 -0.25
N ASN A 8 -14.20 2.00 0.29
CA ASN A 8 -15.33 2.79 -0.17
C ASN A 8 -15.43 4.08 0.66
N LEU A 9 -15.57 5.23 -0.01
CA LEU A 9 -15.78 6.52 0.62
C LEU A 9 -17.13 7.08 0.19
N ALA A 10 -17.89 7.60 1.14
CA ALA A 10 -19.02 8.50 0.87
C ALA A 10 -18.53 9.93 1.12
N CYS A 11 -18.60 10.78 0.10
CA CYS A 11 -18.02 12.11 0.12
C CYS A 11 -19.09 13.18 -0.12
N GLU A 12 -18.86 14.39 0.40
CA GLU A 12 -19.71 15.57 0.14
C GLU A 12 -18.81 16.75 -0.22
N ASN A 13 -19.30 17.67 -1.06
CA ASN A 13 -18.58 18.88 -1.49
C ASN A 13 -17.35 18.64 -2.37
N LYS A 14 -17.25 17.46 -3.00
CA LYS A 14 -16.21 17.10 -3.97
C LYS A 14 -14.77 17.35 -3.47
N PRO A 15 -14.40 16.86 -2.27
CA PRO A 15 -13.11 17.14 -1.67
C PRO A 15 -12.00 16.54 -2.52
N LYS A 16 -10.83 17.14 -2.43
CA LYS A 16 -9.59 16.48 -2.81
C LYS A 16 -9.25 15.44 -1.73
N VAL A 17 -8.85 14.24 -2.16
CA VAL A 17 -8.56 13.12 -1.26
C VAL A 17 -7.15 12.63 -1.46
N SER A 18 -6.39 12.59 -0.37
CA SER A 18 -5.08 11.95 -0.31
C SER A 18 -5.08 10.80 0.70
N VAL A 19 -4.26 9.79 0.46
CA VAL A 19 -4.01 8.70 1.40
C VAL A 19 -2.54 8.61 1.75
N LYS A 20 -2.26 8.29 3.00
CA LYS A 20 -0.93 7.92 3.47
C LYS A 20 -1.00 6.51 4.05
N PHE A 21 -0.21 5.58 3.52
CA PHE A 21 0.00 4.27 4.13
C PHE A 21 1.26 4.31 4.99
N ASN A 22 1.14 4.02 6.28
CA ASN A 22 2.24 3.91 7.23
C ASN A 22 2.54 2.45 7.54
N GLY A 23 3.77 2.16 7.93
CA GLY A 23 4.22 0.82 8.32
C GLY A 23 5.73 0.71 8.25
N ASP A 24 6.25 -0.43 8.69
CA ASP A 24 7.69 -0.67 8.62
C ASP A 24 8.11 -1.04 7.21
N LYS A 25 9.03 -0.24 6.66
CA LYS A 25 9.58 -0.41 5.31
C LYS A 25 10.50 -1.61 5.25
N MET A 26 10.48 -2.30 4.12
CA MET A 26 11.43 -3.35 3.82
C MET A 26 12.85 -2.74 3.72
N PRO A 27 13.83 -3.23 4.50
CA PRO A 27 15.20 -2.71 4.44
C PRO A 27 15.92 -3.19 3.18
N GLY A 28 16.84 -2.36 2.68
CA GLY A 28 17.73 -2.71 1.57
C GLY A 28 17.16 -2.45 0.18
N ILE A 29 16.07 -1.69 0.06
CA ILE A 29 15.51 -1.22 -1.22
C ILE A 29 15.37 0.30 -1.20
N ALA A 30 15.61 0.95 -2.34
CA ALA A 30 15.55 2.40 -2.46
C ALA A 30 14.13 2.94 -2.72
N SER A 31 13.19 2.08 -3.12
CA SER A 31 11.84 2.49 -3.55
C SER A 31 10.91 2.86 -2.40
N GLU A 32 11.20 2.40 -1.18
CA GLU A 32 10.44 2.69 0.05
C GLU A 32 8.92 2.39 0.00
N ASP A 33 8.51 1.52 -0.93
CA ASP A 33 7.12 1.21 -1.28
C ASP A 33 6.71 -0.22 -0.89
N VAL A 34 7.56 -0.93 -0.15
CA VAL A 34 7.34 -2.32 0.28
C VAL A 34 7.29 -2.42 1.79
N LEU A 35 6.22 -2.99 2.32
CA LEU A 35 6.06 -3.32 3.72
C LEU A 35 6.89 -4.56 4.05
N VAL A 36 7.64 -4.50 5.15
CA VAL A 36 8.48 -5.62 5.59
C VAL A 36 7.62 -6.80 6.07
N ASN A 37 8.07 -8.02 5.75
CA ASN A 37 7.52 -9.21 6.38
C ASN A 37 7.79 -9.19 7.89
N LYS A 38 6.74 -9.41 8.67
CA LYS A 38 6.74 -9.44 10.14
C LYS A 38 7.01 -10.82 10.71
N LEU A 39 7.04 -11.84 9.87
CA LEU A 39 7.37 -13.21 10.27
C LEU A 39 8.81 -13.51 9.89
N SER A 40 9.51 -14.25 10.75
CA SER A 40 10.86 -14.71 10.48
C SER A 40 10.89 -15.76 9.36
N GLY A 41 12.02 -15.84 8.66
CA GLY A 41 12.32 -16.92 7.72
C GLY A 41 12.22 -16.52 6.25
N ASN A 42 11.70 -15.34 5.93
CA ASN A 42 11.73 -14.85 4.56
C ASN A 42 11.82 -13.32 4.49
N ASP A 43 13.02 -12.80 4.76
CA ASP A 43 13.32 -11.36 4.87
C ASP A 43 13.48 -10.67 3.50
N ASN A 44 13.56 -11.48 2.44
CA ASN A 44 13.68 -11.04 1.06
C ASN A 44 12.34 -10.91 0.34
N ILE A 45 11.24 -11.26 1.02
CA ILE A 45 9.88 -11.07 0.54
C ILE A 45 9.15 -10.04 1.41
N GLY A 46 8.45 -9.11 0.76
CA GLY A 46 7.59 -8.12 1.40
C GLY A 46 6.26 -7.98 0.67
N ILE A 47 5.45 -7.02 1.11
CA ILE A 47 4.16 -6.71 0.48
C ILE A 47 4.19 -5.29 -0.08
N GLN A 48 3.95 -5.15 -1.39
CA GLN A 48 3.81 -3.86 -2.07
C GLN A 48 2.34 -3.58 -2.33
N LEU A 49 1.89 -2.37 -1.98
CA LEU A 49 0.54 -1.89 -2.29
C LEU A 49 0.59 -1.10 -3.59
N VAL A 50 -0.42 -1.28 -4.45
CA VAL A 50 -0.47 -0.65 -5.78
C VAL A 50 -1.86 -0.06 -6.01
N HIS A 51 -1.91 1.17 -6.51
CA HIS A 51 -3.13 1.86 -6.94
C HIS A 51 -2.91 2.42 -8.35
N ASN A 52 -3.84 2.17 -9.28
CA ASN A 52 -3.73 2.62 -10.67
C ASN A 52 -2.36 2.31 -11.32
N ASN A 53 -1.86 1.09 -11.11
CA ASN A 53 -0.55 0.60 -11.54
C ASN A 53 0.67 1.31 -10.94
N ASN A 54 0.48 2.21 -9.98
CA ASN A 54 1.55 2.89 -9.26
C ASN A 54 1.74 2.27 -7.87
N ALA A 55 2.98 1.99 -7.50
CA ALA A 55 3.30 1.53 -6.16
C ALA A 55 3.09 2.65 -5.13
N MET A 56 2.45 2.32 -4.02
CA MET A 56 2.19 3.26 -2.94
C MET A 56 3.42 3.35 -2.05
N LYS A 57 4.10 4.48 -2.10
CA LYS A 57 5.21 4.76 -1.19
C LYS A 57 4.72 4.82 0.26
N ILE A 58 5.47 4.18 1.15
CA ILE A 58 5.13 4.10 2.56
C ILE A 58 5.59 5.39 3.25
N GLY A 59 4.67 6.01 4.00
CA GLY A 59 4.94 7.24 4.74
C GLY A 59 4.83 8.51 3.90
N GLU A 60 4.46 8.42 2.62
CA GLU A 60 4.17 9.59 1.77
C GLU A 60 2.65 9.81 1.63
N ASN A 61 2.25 11.08 1.54
CA ASN A 61 0.86 11.44 1.28
C ASN A 61 0.64 11.48 -0.23
N ILE A 62 -0.24 10.61 -0.74
CA ILE A 62 -0.46 10.42 -2.18
C ILE A 62 -1.88 10.89 -2.50
N GLU A 63 -2.01 11.82 -3.44
CA GLU A 63 -3.30 12.23 -3.98
C GLU A 63 -3.93 11.10 -4.79
N LEU A 64 -5.15 10.71 -4.42
CA LEU A 64 -5.94 9.72 -5.14
C LEU A 64 -6.99 10.38 -6.03
N LEU A 65 -7.60 11.45 -5.53
CA LEU A 65 -8.70 12.15 -6.19
C LEU A 65 -8.47 13.65 -6.07
N SER A 66 -8.53 14.36 -7.19
CA SER A 66 -8.49 15.83 -7.22
C SER A 66 -9.85 16.46 -6.90
N ALA A 67 -10.95 15.72 -7.15
CA ALA A 67 -12.31 16.05 -6.76
C ALA A 67 -13.13 14.74 -6.66
N ALA A 68 -13.52 14.34 -5.46
CA ALA A 68 -14.29 13.12 -5.25
C ALA A 68 -15.74 13.23 -5.73
N ALA A 69 -16.29 12.15 -6.26
CA ALA A 69 -17.73 11.97 -6.44
C ALA A 69 -18.41 11.66 -5.08
N ASP A 70 -19.74 11.68 -5.05
CA ASP A 70 -20.52 11.40 -3.83
C ASP A 70 -20.25 9.99 -3.27
N SER A 71 -19.86 9.06 -4.14
CA SER A 71 -19.44 7.71 -3.78
C SER A 71 -18.21 7.31 -4.58
N GLU A 72 -17.15 6.92 -3.86
CA GLU A 72 -15.87 6.48 -4.41
C GLU A 72 -15.57 5.05 -4.01
N ASN A 73 -15.02 4.27 -4.95
CA ASN A 73 -14.52 2.93 -4.71
C ASN A 73 -13.04 2.87 -5.07
N LEU A 74 -12.20 3.10 -4.06
CA LEU A 74 -10.75 3.15 -4.22
C LEU A 74 -10.19 1.73 -4.23
N LYS A 75 -9.74 1.29 -5.40
CA LYS A 75 -9.20 -0.05 -5.61
C LYS A 75 -7.69 -0.09 -5.39
N PHE A 76 -7.25 -1.09 -4.65
CA PHE A 76 -5.84 -1.34 -4.39
C PHE A 76 -5.53 -2.82 -4.62
N ASN A 77 -4.28 -3.09 -4.97
CA ASN A 77 -3.77 -4.43 -5.09
C ASN A 77 -2.58 -4.62 -4.15
N ALA A 78 -2.52 -5.77 -3.48
CA ALA A 78 -1.37 -6.22 -2.71
C ALA A 78 -0.61 -7.29 -3.48
N TYR A 79 0.69 -7.07 -3.66
CA TYR A 79 1.61 -7.97 -4.33
C TYR A 79 2.72 -8.43 -3.40
N TYR A 80 3.18 -9.67 -3.59
CA TYR A 80 4.50 -10.06 -3.08
C TYR A 80 5.58 -9.30 -3.84
N TYR A 81 6.52 -8.73 -3.10
CA TYR A 81 7.72 -8.12 -3.64
C TYR A 81 8.94 -8.93 -3.23
N TYR A 82 9.89 -9.10 -4.14
CA TYR A 82 11.15 -9.81 -3.90
C TYR A 82 12.34 -8.88 -4.14
N LYS A 83 13.16 -8.65 -3.10
CA LYS A 83 14.30 -7.72 -3.17
C LYS A 83 15.63 -8.34 -3.63
N GLY A 84 15.64 -9.61 -4.02
CA GLY A 84 16.88 -10.36 -4.28
C GLY A 84 17.34 -11.18 -3.06
N GLY A 85 18.07 -12.27 -3.30
CA GLY A 85 18.61 -13.15 -2.26
C GLY A 85 17.86 -14.48 -2.11
N THR A 86 18.14 -15.22 -1.02
CA THR A 86 17.51 -16.52 -0.79
C THR A 86 16.04 -16.35 -0.39
N VAL A 87 15.17 -17.17 -0.99
CA VAL A 87 13.73 -17.23 -0.64
C VAL A 87 13.46 -18.59 0.00
N GLN A 88 12.78 -18.59 1.14
CA GLN A 88 12.35 -19.81 1.82
C GLN A 88 10.82 -19.89 1.86
N SER A 89 10.29 -21.11 1.86
CA SER A 89 8.86 -21.33 2.04
C SER A 89 8.41 -20.89 3.43
N GLY A 90 7.32 -20.16 3.52
CA GLY A 90 6.77 -19.70 4.80
C GLY A 90 5.63 -18.72 4.61
N SER A 91 4.94 -18.42 5.70
CA SER A 91 3.91 -17.38 5.72
C SER A 91 4.57 -15.99 5.67
N ILE A 92 3.88 -15.06 5.00
CA ILE A 92 4.25 -13.65 4.97
C ILE A 92 3.14 -12.87 5.68
N LYS A 93 3.53 -11.92 6.52
CA LYS A 93 2.59 -10.99 7.17
C LYS A 93 3.13 -9.57 7.09
N ALA A 94 2.32 -8.62 6.66
CA ALA A 94 2.61 -7.20 6.73
C ALA A 94 1.39 -6.48 7.30
N ASN A 95 1.62 -5.39 8.03
CA ASN A 95 0.55 -4.53 8.55
C ASN A 95 0.81 -3.11 8.06
N SER A 96 -0.25 -2.38 7.73
CA SER A 96 -0.20 -0.96 7.41
C SER A 96 -1.38 -0.25 8.05
N GLU A 97 -1.13 0.96 8.54
CA GLU A 97 -2.17 1.91 8.93
C GLU A 97 -2.34 2.92 7.79
N PHE A 98 -3.57 3.21 7.39
CA PHE A 98 -3.83 4.22 6.38
C PHE A 98 -4.55 5.43 6.98
N THR A 99 -4.20 6.62 6.49
CA THR A 99 -4.85 7.88 6.88
C THR A 99 -5.32 8.60 5.62
N PHE A 100 -6.60 8.94 5.55
CA PHE A 100 -7.14 9.81 4.52
C PHE A 100 -7.10 11.27 4.98
N THR A 101 -6.67 12.15 4.08
CA THR A 101 -6.74 13.61 4.26
C THR A 101 -7.70 14.18 3.22
N TYR A 102 -8.63 15.02 3.66
CA TYR A 102 -9.63 15.69 2.83
C TYR A 102 -9.34 17.20 2.80
N GLN A 103 -9.41 17.81 1.63
CA GLN A 103 -9.16 19.24 1.40
C GLN A 103 -10.23 19.85 0.51
#